data_AF-A0A0P7XQ63-F1
#
_entry.id   AF-A0A0P7XQ63-F1
#
_cell.length_a   1.000
_cell.length_b   1.000
_cell.length_c   1.000
_cell.angle_alpha   90.00
_cell.angle_beta   90.00
_cell.angle_gamma   90.00
#
_symmetry.space_group_name_H-M   'P 1'
#
loop_
_entity.id
_entity.type
_entity.pdbx_description
1 polymer ?
#
loop_
_entity_poly.entity_id
_entity_poly.type
_entity_poly.pdbx_seq_one_letter_code
_entity_poly.pdbx_strand_id
1 'polypeptide(L)'
;MIKAETSEWQSADSCTSGSQPPIQRSDMISLKSRMPNYGLPRYQWLTHAWNFFQTEFKCCGVIYFTDWLEMTEMEWPPDSCCARQYPGCARQAHHWDLSALHQE
;
A
#
# COMPACT_ATOMS: atom_id res chain seq x y z
N MET A 1 -0.05 15.62 9.27
CA MET A 1 0.76 14.38 9.27
C MET A 1 -0.20 13.25 9.48
N ILE A 2 -0.27 12.32 8.53
CA ILE A 2 -1.23 11.22 8.54
C ILE A 2 -0.84 10.29 9.69
N LYS A 3 -1.37 10.57 10.88
CA LYS A 3 -1.29 9.69 12.04
C LYS A 3 -2.56 8.88 12.05
N ALA A 4 -2.56 7.75 11.35
CA ALA A 4 -3.52 6.70 11.64
C ALA A 4 -3.10 6.03 12.96
N GLU A 5 -3.33 6.72 14.09
CA GLU A 5 -3.03 6.27 15.45
C GLU A 5 -4.13 5.31 15.99
N THR A 6 -4.73 4.49 15.13
CA THR A 6 -5.67 3.42 15.52
C THR A 6 -5.31 2.08 14.86
N SER A 7 -4.18 1.48 15.24
CA SER A 7 -3.93 0.02 15.30
C SER A 7 -4.27 -0.94 14.11
N GLU A 8 -4.70 -0.48 12.94
CA GLU A 8 -5.16 -1.34 11.83
C GLU A 8 -4.35 -1.24 10.54
N TRP A 9 -3.51 -0.22 10.35
CA TRP A 9 -2.56 -0.18 9.24
C TRP A 9 -1.26 -0.90 9.60
N GLN A 10 -0.83 -1.86 8.77
CA GLN A 10 0.45 -2.57 8.94
C GLN A 10 1.55 -1.67 8.40
N SER A 11 1.93 -0.67 9.20
CA SER A 11 3.09 0.20 8.96
C SER A 11 3.03 1.10 7.72
N ALA A 12 3.39 2.37 7.91
CA ALA A 12 3.67 3.33 6.84
C ALA A 12 5.01 3.04 6.11
N ASP A 13 5.48 1.79 6.15
CA ASP A 13 6.81 1.41 5.73
C ASP A 13 6.85 1.14 4.21
N SER A 14 7.91 1.65 3.57
CA SER A 14 8.20 1.42 2.16
C SER A 14 8.51 -0.06 1.90
N CYS A 15 7.94 -0.65 0.84
CA CYS A 15 8.29 -2.02 0.42
C CYS A 15 9.71 -2.15 -0.15
N THR A 16 10.43 -1.03 -0.27
CA THR A 16 11.85 -1.01 -0.64
C THR A 16 12.76 -0.74 0.56
N SER A 17 12.18 -0.52 1.75
CA SER A 17 12.96 -0.37 2.99
C SER A 17 13.62 -1.71 3.36
N GLY A 18 14.91 -1.67 3.70
CA GLY A 18 15.66 -2.86 4.13
C GLY A 18 16.23 -3.75 3.02
N SER A 19 16.04 -3.41 1.73
CA SER A 19 16.71 -4.13 0.65
C SER A 19 18.24 -3.93 0.70
N GLN A 20 19.00 -5.01 0.64
CA GLN A 20 20.45 -4.95 0.39
C GLN A 20 20.78 -5.72 -0.90
N PRO A 21 21.41 -5.07 -1.90
CA PRO A 21 21.89 -3.67 -1.95
C PRO A 21 20.75 -2.64 -1.98
N PRO A 22 21.04 -1.34 -1.77
CA PRO A 22 20.03 -0.28 -1.89
C PRO A 22 19.35 -0.29 -3.25
N ILE A 23 18.00 -0.27 -3.27
CA ILE A 23 17.21 -0.16 -4.49
C ILE A 23 17.57 1.17 -5.20
N GLN A 24 17.85 1.12 -6.50
CA GLN A 24 18.15 2.32 -7.26
C GLN A 24 16.86 3.08 -7.62
N ARG A 25 16.97 4.40 -7.83
CA ARG A 25 15.81 5.23 -8.22
C ARG A 25 15.09 4.70 -9.47
N SER A 26 15.82 4.18 -10.45
CA SER A 26 15.27 3.57 -11.66
C SER A 26 14.38 2.36 -11.36
N ASP A 27 14.74 1.58 -10.36
CA ASP A 27 14.01 0.38 -9.95
C ASP A 27 12.71 0.77 -9.26
N MET A 28 12.76 1.80 -8.39
CA MET A 28 11.58 2.37 -7.75
C MET A 28 10.58 2.89 -8.80
N ILE A 29 11.04 3.63 -9.80
CA ILE A 29 10.20 4.12 -10.91
C ILE A 29 9.61 2.95 -11.70
N SER A 30 10.41 1.92 -11.98
CA SER A 30 9.97 0.72 -12.70
C SER A 30 8.94 -0.10 -11.92
N LEU A 31 9.03 -0.11 -10.59
CA LEU A 31 8.03 -0.75 -9.72
C LEU A 31 6.74 0.07 -9.70
N LYS A 32 6.82 1.39 -9.51
CA LYS A 32 5.66 2.29 -9.52
C LYS A 32 4.89 2.22 -10.84
N SER A 33 5.58 2.19 -11.98
CA SER A 33 4.94 2.14 -13.30
C SER A 33 4.14 0.85 -13.56
N ARG A 34 4.34 -0.19 -12.74
CA ARG A 34 3.59 -1.45 -12.82
C ARG A 34 2.36 -1.47 -11.90
N MET A 35 2.24 -0.55 -10.96
CA MET A 35 1.10 -0.47 -10.03
C MET A 35 -0.27 -0.36 -10.72
N PRO A 36 -0.46 0.38 -11.84
CA PRO A 36 -1.76 0.42 -12.54
C PRO A 36 -2.28 -0.95 -13.02
N ASN A 37 -1.41 -1.97 -13.11
CA ASN A 37 -1.81 -3.31 -13.53
C ASN A 37 -2.38 -4.16 -12.38
N TYR A 38 -2.36 -3.65 -11.15
CA TYR A 38 -2.94 -4.32 -9.99
C TYR A 38 -4.45 -4.53 -10.17
N GLY A 39 -4.95 -5.71 -9.84
CA GLY A 39 -6.38 -6.08 -9.98
C GLY A 39 -6.83 -6.43 -11.40
N LEU A 40 -6.01 -6.19 -12.44
CA LEU A 40 -6.38 -6.51 -13.82
C LEU A 40 -6.32 -8.04 -14.08
N PRO A 41 -7.33 -8.64 -14.75
CA PRO A 41 -7.38 -10.08 -15.00
C PRO A 41 -6.14 -10.65 -15.71
N ARG A 42 -5.52 -9.88 -16.62
CA ARG A 42 -4.30 -10.28 -17.35
C ARG A 42 -3.06 -10.31 -16.45
N TYR A 43 -3.08 -9.61 -15.32
CA TYR A 43 -1.93 -9.41 -14.44
C TYR A 43 -2.19 -9.94 -13.01
N GLN A 44 -2.97 -11.01 -12.89
CA GLN A 44 -3.24 -11.65 -11.59
C GLN A 44 -1.96 -12.04 -10.86
N TRP A 45 -0.96 -12.57 -11.55
CA TRP A 45 0.34 -12.91 -10.96
C TRP A 45 1.03 -11.71 -10.30
N LEU A 46 0.91 -10.51 -10.88
CA LEU A 46 1.48 -9.28 -10.34
C LEU A 46 0.70 -8.82 -9.11
N THR A 47 -0.63 -8.97 -9.14
CA THR A 47 -1.50 -8.72 -7.98
C THR A 47 -1.12 -9.62 -6.81
N HIS A 48 -0.94 -10.92 -7.07
CA HIS A 48 -0.47 -11.87 -6.06
C HIS A 48 0.92 -11.51 -5.51
N ALA A 49 1.85 -11.09 -6.38
CA ALA A 49 3.17 -10.65 -5.96
C ALA A 49 3.10 -9.43 -5.02
N TRP A 50 2.34 -8.39 -5.39
CA TRP A 50 2.13 -7.22 -4.53
C TRP A 50 1.56 -7.61 -3.17
N ASN A 51 0.51 -8.44 -3.16
CA ASN A 51 -0.14 -8.87 -1.92
C ASN A 51 0.83 -9.65 -1.03
N PHE A 52 1.60 -10.57 -1.62
CA PHE A 52 2.60 -11.33 -0.90
C PHE A 52 3.67 -10.42 -0.29
N PHE A 53 4.29 -9.53 -1.07
CA PHE A 53 5.34 -8.65 -0.58
C PHE A 53 4.85 -7.73 0.54
N GLN A 54 3.68 -7.11 0.38
CA GLN A 54 3.10 -6.24 1.39
C GLN A 54 2.81 -6.97 2.70
N THR A 55 2.26 -8.18 2.59
CA THR A 55 1.93 -9.01 3.75
C THR A 55 3.18 -9.52 4.47
N GLU A 56 4.16 -10.01 3.73
CA GLU A 56 5.35 -10.65 4.27
C GLU A 56 6.28 -9.62 4.90
N PHE A 57 6.53 -8.51 4.18
CA PHE A 57 7.47 -7.48 4.60
C PHE A 57 6.82 -6.32 5.36
N LYS A 58 5.52 -6.41 5.65
CA LYS A 58 4.78 -5.45 6.48
C LYS A 58 4.93 -4.01 5.97
N CYS A 59 4.69 -3.84 4.67
CA CYS A 59 4.94 -2.59 3.95
C CYS A 59 3.73 -2.22 3.09
N CYS A 60 3.64 -0.96 2.68
CA CYS A 60 2.57 -0.50 1.79
C CYS A 60 3.05 0.51 0.76
N GLY A 61 3.18 0.06 -0.49
CA GLY A 61 3.63 0.88 -1.63
C GLY A 61 5.15 0.82 -1.83
N VAL A 62 5.64 1.41 -2.92
CA VAL A 62 7.09 1.42 -3.23
C VAL A 62 7.82 2.31 -2.23
N ILE A 63 7.31 3.51 -1.99
CA ILE A 63 7.85 4.53 -1.09
C ILE A 63 6.89 4.73 0.09
N TYR A 64 5.61 4.94 -0.22
CA TYR A 64 4.55 5.14 0.77
C TYR A 64 3.23 4.59 0.24
N PHE A 65 2.23 4.47 1.12
CA PHE A 65 0.91 3.99 0.71
C PHE A 65 0.25 4.90 -0.32
N THR A 66 0.58 6.19 -0.34
CA THR A 66 0.07 7.17 -1.32
C THR A 66 0.46 6.84 -2.75
N ASP A 67 1.49 6.00 -2.96
CA ASP A 67 1.84 5.51 -4.29
C ASP A 67 0.65 4.79 -4.96
N TRP A 68 -0.21 4.12 -4.19
CA TRP A 68 -1.40 3.48 -4.73
C TRP A 68 -2.39 4.52 -5.25
N LEU A 69 -2.57 5.63 -4.54
CA LEU A 69 -3.48 6.71 -4.92
C LEU A 69 -2.90 7.54 -6.08
N GLU A 70 -1.59 7.72 -6.12
CA GLU A 70 -0.89 8.50 -7.13
C GLU A 70 -0.74 7.75 -8.46
N MET A 71 -0.48 6.44 -8.39
CA MET A 71 -0.15 5.62 -9.56
C MET A 71 -1.34 4.84 -10.10
N THR A 72 -2.46 4.75 -9.38
CA THR A 72 -3.64 3.98 -9.80
C THR A 72 -4.92 4.81 -9.62
N GLU A 73 -6.05 4.28 -10.09
CA GLU A 73 -7.37 4.89 -9.88
C GLU A 73 -8.02 4.49 -8.54
N MET A 74 -7.23 3.94 -7.59
CA MET A 74 -7.74 3.50 -6.29
C MET A 74 -7.84 4.65 -5.29
N GLU A 75 -8.94 4.70 -4.55
CA GLU A 75 -9.17 5.69 -3.47
C GLU A 75 -8.41 5.35 -2.16
N TRP A 76 -8.10 4.07 -1.96
CA TRP A 76 -7.34 3.55 -0.80
C TRP A 76 -6.43 2.41 -1.29
N PRO A 77 -5.34 2.09 -0.57
CA PRO A 77 -4.44 0.99 -0.95
C PRO A 77 -5.11 -0.40 -0.83
N PRO A 78 -4.47 -1.46 -1.35
CA PRO A 78 -4.94 -2.84 -1.17
C PRO A 78 -5.06 -3.29 0.29
N ASP A 79 -5.98 -4.22 0.58
CA ASP A 79 -6.17 -4.82 1.91
C ASP A 79 -4.92 -5.55 2.44
N SER A 80 -3.99 -5.97 1.56
CA SER A 80 -2.70 -6.53 1.96
C SER A 80 -1.80 -5.55 2.72
N CYS A 81 -2.11 -4.26 2.70
CA CYS A 81 -1.47 -3.24 3.55
C CYS A 81 -2.00 -3.21 5.01
N CYS A 82 -3.05 -3.97 5.35
CA CYS A 82 -3.66 -3.92 6.67
C CYS A 82 -2.96 -4.80 7.71
N ALA A 83 -2.96 -4.35 8.97
CA ALA A 83 -2.40 -5.04 10.11
C ALA A 83 -3.07 -6.38 10.39
N ARG A 84 -4.36 -6.46 10.08
CA ARG A 84 -5.11 -7.70 10.03
C ARG A 84 -5.88 -7.69 8.72
N GLN A 85 -5.67 -8.70 7.90
CA GLN A 85 -6.31 -8.78 6.61
C GLN A 85 -7.72 -9.34 6.75
N TYR A 86 -8.68 -8.55 6.31
CA TYR A 86 -10.05 -8.94 6.08
C TYR A 86 -10.59 -8.10 4.92
N PRO A 87 -11.58 -8.59 4.17
CA PRO A 87 -12.12 -7.84 3.03
C PRO A 87 -12.58 -6.44 3.44
N GLY A 88 -12.01 -5.41 2.81
CA GLY A 88 -12.35 -4.01 3.01
C GLY A 88 -11.65 -3.32 4.20
N CYS A 89 -10.65 -3.94 4.83
CA CYS A 89 -9.92 -3.32 5.93
C CYS A 89 -9.27 -1.98 5.55
N ALA A 90 -8.72 -1.86 4.34
CA ALA A 90 -8.05 -0.63 3.91
C ALA A 90 -9.06 0.50 3.69
N ARG A 91 -10.23 0.17 3.14
CA ARG A 91 -11.35 1.10 2.98
C ARG A 91 -11.85 1.59 4.33
N GLN A 92 -12.05 0.66 5.27
CA GLN A 92 -12.53 0.99 6.61
C GLN A 92 -11.57 1.94 7.31
N ALA A 93 -10.28 1.61 7.28
CA ALA A 93 -9.26 2.43 7.92
C ALA A 93 -9.16 3.84 7.28
N HIS A 94 -9.27 3.95 5.95
CA HIS A 94 -9.35 5.25 5.27
C HIS A 94 -10.56 6.09 5.71
N HIS A 95 -11.74 5.48 5.84
CA HIS A 95 -12.93 6.20 6.34
C HIS A 95 -12.77 6.66 7.78
N TRP A 96 -12.12 5.86 8.63
CA TRP A 96 -11.86 6.23 10.03
C TRP A 96 -10.94 7.43 10.11
N ASP A 97 -9.86 7.46 9.32
CA ASP A 97 -8.95 8.60 9.23
C ASP A 97 -9.68 9.88 8.80
N LEU A 98 -10.57 9.80 7.79
CA LEU A 98 -11.41 10.94 7.39
C LEU A 98 -12.36 11.39 8.50
N SER A 99 -12.95 10.46 9.24
CA SER A 99 -13.85 10.80 10.34
C SER A 99 -13.13 11.50 11.50
N ALA A 100 -11.89 11.10 11.79
CA ALA A 100 -11.05 11.74 12.79
C ALA A 100 -10.71 13.19 12.41
N LEU A 101 -10.46 13.47 11.12
CA LEU A 101 -10.18 14.82 10.63
C LEU A 101 -11.37 15.79 10.72
N HIS A 102 -12.61 15.28 10.66
CA HIS A 102 -13.82 16.10 10.77
C HIS A 102 -14.33 16.27 12.21
N GLN A 103 -13.64 15.65 13.18
CA GLN A 103 -13.95 15.76 14.61
C GLN A 103 -13.07 16.81 15.32
N GLU A 104 -12.28 17.60 14.57
CA GLU A 104 -11.51 18.75 15.07
C GLU A 104 -12.28 20.08 14.99
#